data_AF-A0A060Q3K6-F1
#
_entry.id   AF-A0A060Q3K6-F1
#
_cell.length_a   1.000
_cell.length_b   1.000
_cell.length_c   1.000
_cell.angle_alpha   90.00
_cell.angle_beta   90.00
_cell.angle_gamma   90.00
#
_symmetry.space_group_name_H-M   'P 1'
#
loop_
_entity.id
_entity.type
_entity.pdbx_description
1 polymer ?
#
loop_
_entity_poly.entity_id
_entity_poly.type
_entity_poly.pdbx_seq_one_letter_code
_entity_poly.pdbx_strand_id
1 'polypeptide(L)'
;MLNNFNFKEFFHHYEADSMPDDIQQYHILWKSVIGQAVIDATSSCKRTQSLVEKQKAISWLSDFSQDFVHTCVLADYDPVYVKNKIQPILKSHTKKTR
;
A
#
# COMPACT_ATOMS: atom_id res chain seq x y z
N MET A 1 8.75 -17.84 5.68
CA MET A 1 7.97 -17.00 6.59
C MET A 1 7.46 -15.80 5.82
N LEU A 2 6.13 -15.64 5.74
CA LEU A 2 5.46 -14.45 5.21
C LEU A 2 5.59 -13.37 6.30
N ASN A 3 6.07 -12.18 5.95
CA ASN A 3 5.85 -11.02 6.80
C ASN A 3 4.34 -10.84 6.82
N ASN A 4 3.71 -11.18 7.94
CA ASN A 4 2.27 -11.05 8.14
C ASN A 4 2.00 -9.55 8.25
N PHE A 5 1.95 -8.85 7.11
CA PHE A 5 1.61 -7.43 7.06
C PHE A 5 0.19 -7.31 7.60
N ASN A 6 0.10 -6.84 8.84
CA ASN A 6 -1.17 -6.71 9.52
C ASN A 6 -1.83 -5.42 9.04
N PHE A 7 -2.65 -5.54 7.99
CA PHE A 7 -3.43 -4.43 7.44
C PHE A 7 -4.27 -3.75 8.51
N LYS A 8 -4.83 -4.52 9.46
CA LYS A 8 -5.61 -3.96 10.56
C LYS A 8 -4.76 -3.01 11.41
N GLU A 9 -3.54 -3.43 11.77
CA GLU A 9 -2.60 -2.57 12.49
C GLU A 9 -2.11 -1.37 11.67
N PHE A 10 -1.90 -1.56 10.36
CA PHE A 10 -1.50 -0.46 9.47
C PHE A 10 -2.57 0.62 9.34
N PHE A 11 -3.85 0.22 9.27
CA PHE A 11 -4.98 1.13 9.09
C PHE A 11 -5.52 1.75 10.38
N HIS A 12 -5.28 1.14 11.55
CA HIS A 12 -5.83 1.58 12.85
C HIS A 12 -5.18 2.83 13.47
N HIS A 13 -4.15 3.42 12.87
CA HIS A 13 -3.37 4.50 13.53
C HIS A 13 -4.10 5.86 13.64
N TYR A 14 -5.34 5.98 13.14
CA TYR A 14 -6.08 7.24 13.01
C TYR A 14 -7.53 7.20 13.53
N GLU A 15 -7.91 6.16 14.27
CA GLU A 15 -9.27 6.06 14.81
C GLU A 15 -9.35 6.68 16.21
N ALA A 16 -9.47 8.01 16.28
CA ALA A 16 -9.93 8.70 17.48
C ALA A 16 -10.74 9.96 17.13
N ASP A 17 -12.01 9.93 17.53
CA ASP A 17 -13.00 10.99 17.73
C ASP A 17 -13.47 11.87 16.54
N SER A 18 -14.77 11.72 16.22
CA SER A 18 -15.69 12.71 15.62
C SER A 18 -15.55 13.10 14.13
N MET A 19 -15.05 12.22 13.26
CA MET A 19 -15.21 12.41 11.81
C MET A 19 -16.59 11.94 11.32
N PRO A 20 -17.34 12.72 10.51
CA PRO A 20 -18.54 12.25 9.83
C PRO A 20 -18.27 10.95 9.05
N ASP A 21 -19.20 10.01 9.10
CA ASP A 21 -19.06 8.66 8.52
C ASP A 21 -18.60 8.70 7.05
N ASP A 22 -19.05 9.69 6.27
CA ASP A 22 -18.69 9.86 4.86
C ASP A 22 -17.19 10.18 4.65
N ILE A 23 -16.59 10.97 5.56
CA ILE A 23 -15.16 11.32 5.48
C ILE A 23 -14.32 10.10 5.87
N GLN A 24 -14.77 9.33 6.87
CA GLN A 24 -14.10 8.07 7.22
C GLN A 24 -14.16 7.07 6.06
N GLN A 25 -15.31 6.90 5.43
CA GLN A 25 -15.47 6.03 4.26
C GLN A 25 -14.58 6.48 3.09
N TYR A 26 -14.47 7.79 2.86
CA TYR A 26 -13.58 8.36 1.86
C TYR A 26 -12.12 7.98 2.12
N HIS A 27 -11.61 8.16 3.34
CA HIS A 27 -10.25 7.75 3.69
C HIS A 27 -10.05 6.23 3.57
N ILE A 28 -11.02 5.42 4.00
CA ILE A 28 -10.98 3.95 3.88
C ILE A 28 -10.87 3.51 2.42
N LEU A 29 -11.57 4.19 1.51
CA LEU A 29 -11.47 3.92 0.07
C LEU A 29 -10.03 4.09 -0.42
N TRP A 30 -9.41 5.23 -0.11
CA TRP A 30 -8.04 5.52 -0.55
C TRP A 30 -6.98 4.66 0.16
N LYS A 31 -7.22 4.33 1.43
CA LYS A 31 -6.44 3.31 2.17
C LYS A 31 -6.47 1.95 1.46
N SER A 32 -7.62 1.58 0.90
CA SER A 32 -7.78 0.33 0.15
C SER A 32 -6.99 0.33 -1.17
N VAL A 33 -6.86 1.48 -1.84
CA VAL A 33 -6.01 1.61 -3.04
C VAL A 33 -4.55 1.30 -2.72
N ILE A 34 -4.02 1.88 -1.64
CA ILE A 34 -2.66 1.60 -1.16
C ILE A 34 -2.52 0.11 -0.79
N GLY A 35 -3.51 -0.44 -0.08
CA GLY A 35 -3.54 -1.85 0.31
C GLY A 35 -3.50 -2.79 -0.89
N GLN A 36 -4.30 -2.52 -1.92
CA GLN A 36 -4.33 -3.33 -3.14
C GLN A 36 -2.99 -3.30 -3.89
N ALA A 37 -2.36 -2.12 -4.00
CA ALA A 37 -1.03 -2.02 -4.59
C ALA A 37 0.01 -2.87 -3.83
N VAL A 38 -0.05 -2.90 -2.50
CA VAL A 38 0.82 -3.77 -1.69
C VAL A 38 0.55 -5.25 -1.97
N ILE A 39 -0.72 -5.66 -2.09
CA ILE A 39 -1.11 -7.04 -2.44
C ILE A 39 -0.55 -7.41 -3.82
N ASP A 40 -0.74 -6.55 -4.82
CA ASP A 40 -0.30 -6.78 -6.18
C ASP A 40 1.23 -6.89 -6.24
N ALA A 41 1.95 -6.01 -5.55
CA ALA A 41 3.41 -6.00 -5.46
C ALA A 41 3.99 -7.23 -4.74
N THR A 42 3.26 -7.79 -3.77
CA THR A 42 3.72 -8.95 -2.99
C THR A 42 3.20 -10.29 -3.51
N SER A 43 2.32 -10.28 -4.52
CA SER A 43 1.74 -11.47 -5.12
C SER A 43 2.78 -12.47 -5.66
N SER A 44 2.45 -13.76 -5.56
CA SER A 44 3.26 -14.88 -6.04
C SER A 44 2.71 -15.51 -7.33
N CYS A 45 1.74 -14.86 -7.98
CA CYS A 45 1.10 -15.37 -9.19
C CYS A 45 2.09 -15.41 -10.37
N LYS A 46 2.12 -16.54 -11.10
CA LYS A 46 3.02 -16.77 -12.24
C LYS A 46 2.42 -16.37 -13.60
N ARG A 47 1.15 -15.96 -13.64
CA ARG A 47 0.51 -15.54 -14.89
C ARG A 47 1.12 -14.23 -15.38
N THR A 48 1.41 -14.12 -16.67
CA THR A 48 2.08 -12.96 -17.28
C THR A 48 1.40 -11.63 -16.94
N GLN A 49 0.06 -11.57 -17.01
CA GLN A 49 -0.70 -10.37 -16.65
C GLN A 49 -0.49 -9.98 -15.18
N SER A 50 -0.46 -10.96 -14.27
CA SER A 50 -0.18 -10.70 -12.86
C SER A 50 1.26 -10.22 -12.61
N LEU A 51 2.22 -10.62 -13.45
CA LEU A 51 3.60 -10.11 -13.36
C LEU A 51 3.69 -8.64 -13.81
N VAL A 52 2.93 -8.25 -14.85
CA VAL A 52 2.87 -6.86 -15.31
C VAL A 52 2.26 -5.97 -14.23
N GLU A 53 1.12 -6.35 -13.66
CA GLU A 53 0.48 -5.56 -12.60
C GLU A 53 1.33 -5.51 -11.33
N LYS A 54 2.01 -6.61 -10.97
CA LYS A 54 3.01 -6.61 -9.89
C LYS A 54 4.12 -5.60 -10.13
N GLN A 55 4.69 -5.55 -11.34
CA GLN A 55 5.77 -4.61 -11.64
C GLN A 55 5.30 -3.15 -11.62
N LYS A 56 4.09 -2.86 -12.11
CA LYS A 56 3.46 -1.54 -12.01
C LYS A 56 3.27 -1.13 -10.56
N ALA A 57 2.72 -2.02 -9.73
CA ALA A 57 2.52 -1.77 -8.31
C ALA A 57 3.84 -1.52 -7.57
N ILE A 58 4.89 -2.29 -7.87
CA ILE A 58 6.23 -2.06 -7.31
C ILE A 58 6.77 -0.68 -7.72
N SER A 59 6.64 -0.30 -9.00
CA SER A 59 7.08 1.02 -9.49
C SER A 59 6.34 2.14 -8.75
N TRP A 60 5.01 2.08 -8.73
CA TRP A 60 4.15 3.07 -8.09
C TRP A 60 4.48 3.25 -6.60
N LEU A 61 4.67 2.15 -5.86
CA LEU A 61 5.04 2.18 -4.44
C LEU A 61 6.50 2.65 -4.18
N SER A 62 7.37 2.63 -5.20
CA SER A 62 8.80 2.94 -5.05
C SER A 62 9.16 4.35 -5.51
N ASP A 63 8.50 4.83 -6.58
CA ASP A 63 8.89 6.04 -7.32
C ASP A 63 8.54 7.34 -6.60
N PHE A 64 7.70 7.29 -5.55
CA PHE A 64 7.25 8.48 -4.82
C PHE A 64 6.68 9.55 -5.75
N SER A 65 5.94 9.09 -6.75
CA SER A 65 5.30 9.90 -7.77
C SER A 65 4.19 10.77 -7.18
N GLN A 66 3.80 11.80 -7.93
CA GLN A 66 2.77 12.76 -7.49
C GLN A 66 1.42 12.08 -7.24
N ASP A 67 1.04 11.09 -8.04
CA ASP A 67 -0.17 10.30 -7.85
C ASP A 67 -0.13 9.49 -6.54
N PHE A 68 1.00 8.85 -6.22
CA PHE A 68 1.20 8.15 -4.95
C PHE A 68 1.11 9.10 -3.76
N VAL A 69 1.77 10.26 -3.83
CA VAL A 69 1.71 11.29 -2.79
C VAL A 69 0.27 11.76 -2.61
N HIS A 70 -0.44 12.03 -3.70
CA HIS A 70 -1.83 12.44 -3.66
C HIS A 70 -2.73 11.37 -3.03
N THR A 71 -2.61 10.11 -3.45
CA THR A 71 -3.35 8.99 -2.85
C THR A 71 -3.09 8.84 -1.36
N CYS A 72 -1.85 9.03 -0.89
CA CYS A 72 -1.54 9.03 0.54
C CYS A 72 -2.27 10.16 1.28
N VAL A 73 -2.27 11.38 0.73
CA VAL A 73 -3.00 12.51 1.32
C VAL A 73 -4.50 12.23 1.38
N LEU A 74 -5.10 11.67 0.31
CA LEU A 74 -6.52 11.32 0.29
C LEU A 74 -6.86 10.17 1.27
N ALA A 75 -5.90 9.30 1.57
CA ALA A 75 -5.99 8.24 2.56
C ALA A 75 -5.75 8.71 4.01
N ASP A 76 -5.56 10.02 4.23
CA ASP A 76 -5.14 10.62 5.51
C ASP A 76 -3.83 10.02 6.05
N TYR A 77 -2.84 9.92 5.16
CA TYR A 77 -1.51 9.41 5.49
C TYR A 77 -0.40 10.35 5.05
N ASP A 78 0.66 10.39 5.86
CA ASP A 78 1.95 10.92 5.44
C ASP A 78 2.59 9.98 4.39
N PRO A 79 2.82 10.45 3.14
CA PRO A 79 3.47 9.65 2.10
C PRO A 79 4.83 9.11 2.51
N VAL A 80 5.61 9.85 3.32
CA VAL A 80 6.93 9.44 3.78
C VAL A 80 6.81 8.27 4.75
N TYR A 81 5.85 8.33 5.69
CA TYR A 81 5.53 7.22 6.58
C TYR A 81 5.16 5.94 5.81
N VAL A 82 4.25 6.06 4.83
CA VAL A 82 3.81 4.94 3.99
C VAL A 82 4.99 4.33 3.23
N LYS A 83 5.82 5.16 2.59
CA LYS A 83 7.03 4.70 1.88
C LYS A 83 7.98 3.93 2.78
N ASN A 84 8.26 4.48 3.97
CA ASN A 84 9.18 3.87 4.94
C ASN A 84 8.65 2.52 5.45
N LYS A 85 7.34 2.37 5.64
CA LYS A 85 6.70 1.10 6.02
C LYS A 85 6.72 0.07 4.88
N ILE A 86 6.52 0.49 3.64
CA ILE A 86 6.37 -0.42 2.49
C ILE A 86 7.73 -0.87 1.92
N GLN A 87 8.76 -0.03 1.92
CA GLN A 87 10.06 -0.36 1.33
C GLN A 87 10.69 -1.67 1.81
N PRO A 88 10.72 -1.99 3.13
CA PRO A 88 11.24 -3.26 3.61
C PRO A 88 10.48 -4.48 3.05
N ILE A 89 9.16 -4.33 2.85
CA ILE A 89 8.29 -5.38 2.31
C ILE A 89 8.68 -5.67 0.86
N LEU A 90 8.81 -4.64 0.03
CA LEU A 90 9.21 -4.77 -1.38
C LEU A 90 10.60 -5.39 -1.54
N LYS A 91 11.57 -4.99 -0.70
CA LYS A 91 12.94 -5.56 -0.68
C LYS A 91 12.94 -7.04 -0.31
N SER A 92 12.02 -7.49 0.54
CA SER A 92 11.93 -8.91 0.94
C SER A 92 11.33 -9.81 -0.15
N HIS A 93 10.39 -9.27 -0.96
CA HIS A 93 9.73 -10.02 -2.03
C HIS A 93 10.55 -10.10 -3.32
N THR A 94 11.35 -9.07 -3.61
CA THR A 94 12.26 -9.05 -4.77
C THR A 94 13.42 -10.04 -4.62
N LYS A 95 13.96 -10.22 -3.40
CA LYS A 95 15.06 -11.19 -3.14
C LYS A 95 14.65 -12.66 -3.24
N LYS A 96 13.36 -12.98 -3.12
CA LYS A 96 12.84 -14.37 -3.16
C LYS A 96 12.62 -14.91 -4.58
N THR A 97 12.77 -14.07 -5.60
CA THR A 97 12.45 -14.41 -7.00
C THR A 97 13.71 -14.51 -7.89
N ARG A 98 14.90 -14.33 -7.30
CA ARG A 98 16.20 -14.70 -7.90
C ARG A 98 16.65 -16.02 -7.28
#